data_AF-A0A932LEZ7-F1
#
_entry.id   AF-A0A932LEZ7-F1
#
_cell.length_a   1.000
_cell.length_b   1.000
_cell.length_c   1.000
_cell.angle_alpha   90.00
_cell.angle_beta   90.00
_cell.angle_gamma   90.00
#
_symmetry.space_group_name_H-M   'P 1'
#
loop_
_entity.id
_entity.type
_entity.pdbx_description
1 polymer ?
#
loop_
_entity_poly.entity_id
_entity_poly.type
_entity_poly.pdbx_seq_one_letter_code
_entity_poly.pdbx_strand_id
1 'polypeptide(L)'
;MKQMCMQRVNRSATGWLGSAVLLVLLAGCGGQRTNDSFVPSDATAREALQAGLDAWKEGKPPGRVQAQSSTIQVVDSQWQSGDRLENYEVVDAVPGDGPRQFSVRLTMKGGAGPKEVRFVIVGKDPIWVFRDTDYAQASTMGN
;
A
#
# COMPACT_ATOMS: atom_id res chain seq x y z
N MET A 1 -13.79 -55.68 8.30
CA MET A 1 -12.70 -56.56 7.81
C MET A 1 -13.19 -57.34 6.60
N LYS A 2 -12.32 -57.59 5.60
CA LYS A 2 -12.55 -58.08 4.20
C LYS A 2 -12.86 -56.93 3.23
N GLN A 3 -11.91 -56.29 2.51
CA GLN A 3 -10.89 -56.77 1.55
C GLN A 3 -11.48 -57.68 0.46
N MET A 4 -11.63 -57.13 -0.75
CA MET A 4 -11.58 -57.77 -2.09
C MET A 4 -11.70 -56.62 -3.11
N CYS A 5 -10.63 -56.07 -3.67
CA CYS A 5 -9.60 -56.66 -4.54
C CYS A 5 -10.16 -57.16 -5.88
N MET A 6 -9.73 -56.47 -6.94
CA MET A 6 -9.56 -56.93 -8.32
C MET A 6 -10.80 -57.19 -9.18
N GLN A 7 -10.82 -56.49 -10.33
CA GLN A 7 -10.93 -56.98 -11.71
C GLN A 7 -11.57 -55.85 -12.55
N ARG A 8 -11.12 -55.46 -13.75
CA ARG A 8 -10.29 -56.07 -14.78
C ARG A 8 -9.94 -54.95 -15.78
N VAL A 9 -8.69 -54.86 -16.21
CA VAL A 9 -8.29 -53.95 -17.31
C VAL A 9 -8.51 -54.63 -18.67
N ASN A 10 -9.05 -53.84 -19.60
CA ASN A 10 -9.07 -53.92 -21.07
C ASN A 10 -9.71 -55.10 -21.82
N ARG A 11 -10.61 -54.75 -22.76
CA ARG A 11 -10.47 -55.08 -24.20
C ARG A 11 -11.48 -54.31 -25.08
N SER A 12 -10.90 -53.32 -25.77
CA SER A 12 -11.21 -52.69 -27.07
C SER A 12 -12.37 -53.22 -27.95
N ALA A 13 -13.21 -52.28 -28.41
CA ALA A 13 -13.86 -52.31 -29.73
C ALA A 13 -14.18 -50.87 -30.22
N THR A 14 -13.40 -50.41 -31.19
CA THR A 14 -13.79 -49.69 -32.42
C THR A 14 -14.84 -48.57 -32.39
N GLY A 15 -14.42 -47.35 -32.81
CA GLY A 15 -15.17 -46.60 -33.83
C GLY A 15 -15.55 -45.15 -33.52
N TRP A 16 -14.76 -44.22 -34.08
CA TRP A 16 -15.18 -42.98 -34.74
C TRP A 16 -15.57 -41.71 -33.94
N LEU A 17 -14.73 -40.68 -34.19
CA LEU A 17 -15.07 -39.27 -34.47
C LEU A 17 -15.57 -38.39 -33.31
N GLY A 18 -14.74 -37.42 -32.93
CA GLY A 18 -15.22 -36.14 -32.39
C GLY A 18 -14.35 -35.53 -31.31
N SER A 19 -13.41 -34.66 -31.72
CA SER A 19 -12.70 -33.72 -30.86
C SER A 19 -13.62 -32.95 -29.91
N ALA A 20 -13.23 -32.83 -28.64
CA ALA A 20 -13.43 -31.61 -27.85
C ALA A 20 -12.61 -31.68 -26.55
N VAL A 21 -11.34 -31.26 -26.65
CA VAL A 21 -10.61 -30.73 -25.50
C VAL A 21 -11.23 -29.37 -25.20
N LEU A 22 -11.99 -29.25 -24.11
CA LEU A 22 -12.37 -27.95 -23.57
C LEU A 22 -11.78 -27.77 -22.17
N LEU A 23 -10.59 -27.19 -22.17
CA LEU A 23 -10.07 -26.35 -21.10
C LEU A 23 -11.06 -25.22 -20.83
N VAL A 24 -11.59 -25.12 -19.62
CA VAL A 24 -12.10 -23.84 -19.10
C VAL A 24 -11.24 -23.45 -17.92
N LEU A 25 -10.30 -22.58 -18.26
CA LEU A 25 -9.40 -21.83 -17.41
C LEU A 25 -10.18 -20.93 -16.46
N LEU A 26 -9.83 -20.98 -15.18
CA LEU A 26 -9.60 -19.84 -14.29
C LEU A 26 -10.33 -18.53 -14.67
N ALA A 27 -11.61 -18.42 -14.32
CA ALA A 27 -12.25 -17.11 -14.14
C ALA A 27 -11.79 -16.50 -12.81
N GLY A 28 -10.48 -16.23 -12.71
CA GLY A 28 -9.98 -15.25 -11.76
C GLY A 28 -10.35 -13.88 -12.30
N CYS A 29 -11.53 -13.37 -11.92
CA CYS A 29 -11.85 -11.95 -12.04
C CYS A 29 -10.94 -11.16 -11.09
N GLY A 30 -9.65 -11.08 -11.42
CA GLY A 30 -8.77 -10.05 -10.93
C GLY A 30 -9.19 -8.76 -11.63
N GLY A 31 -10.18 -8.07 -11.04
CA GLY A 31 -10.52 -6.72 -11.47
C GLY A 31 -9.24 -5.90 -11.49
N GLN A 32 -8.89 -5.42 -12.68
CA GLN A 32 -7.76 -4.54 -12.90
C GLN A 32 -8.02 -3.27 -12.08
N ARG A 33 -7.40 -3.19 -10.90
CA ARG A 33 -7.44 -2.00 -10.05
C ARG A 33 -6.65 -0.91 -10.77
N THR A 34 -7.36 0.06 -11.33
CA THR A 34 -6.72 1.25 -11.89
C THR A 34 -6.26 2.15 -10.74
N ASN A 35 -5.05 2.70 -10.87
CA ASN A 35 -4.39 3.51 -9.83
C ASN A 35 -5.21 4.75 -9.42
N ASP A 36 -6.03 5.31 -10.32
CA ASP A 36 -6.85 6.50 -10.04
C ASP A 36 -7.93 6.29 -8.97
N SER A 37 -8.37 5.05 -8.75
CA SER A 37 -9.39 4.75 -7.73
C SER A 37 -8.83 4.82 -6.29
N PHE A 38 -7.52 5.03 -6.14
CA PHE A 38 -6.79 4.96 -4.87
C PHE A 38 -6.20 6.29 -4.39
N VAL A 39 -6.59 7.42 -4.99
CA VAL A 39 -6.17 8.76 -4.52
C VAL A 39 -7.19 9.29 -3.51
N PRO A 40 -6.81 9.55 -2.24
CA PRO A 40 -7.72 10.12 -1.27
C PRO A 40 -8.08 11.58 -1.61
N SER A 41 -9.18 12.07 -1.04
CA SER A 41 -9.52 13.50 -1.09
C SER A 41 -8.45 14.34 -0.39
N ASP A 42 -8.29 15.61 -0.77
CA ASP A 42 -7.29 16.49 -0.13
C ASP A 42 -7.48 16.59 1.38
N ALA A 43 -8.72 16.68 1.85
CA ALA A 43 -9.04 16.73 3.27
C ALA A 43 -8.63 15.43 3.98
N THR A 44 -9.00 14.28 3.43
CA THR A 44 -8.63 12.96 3.98
C THR A 44 -7.12 12.75 3.96
N ALA A 45 -6.45 13.18 2.89
CA ALA A 45 -5.01 13.04 2.75
C ALA A 45 -4.26 13.91 3.78
N ARG A 46 -4.73 15.14 3.99
CA ARG A 46 -4.18 16.06 5.00
C ARG A 46 -4.39 15.52 6.42
N GLU A 47 -5.59 15.03 6.72
CA GLU A 47 -5.91 14.43 8.02
C GLU A 47 -5.01 13.23 8.32
N ALA A 48 -4.85 12.33 7.33
CA ALA A 48 -3.97 11.16 7.47
C ALA A 48 -2.50 11.55 7.70
N LEU A 49 -2.01 12.55 6.95
CA LEU A 49 -0.67 13.09 7.14
C LEU A 49 -0.48 13.67 8.55
N GLN A 50 -1.43 14.49 9.01
CA GLN A 50 -1.38 15.10 10.34
C GLN A 50 -1.40 14.04 11.44
N ALA A 51 -2.30 13.06 11.36
CA ALA A 51 -2.36 11.97 12.34
C ALA A 51 -1.06 11.14 12.38
N GLY A 52 -0.41 10.92 11.23
CA GLY A 52 0.90 10.27 11.16
C GLY A 52 2.01 11.11 11.81
N LEU A 53 2.08 12.40 11.52
CA LEU A 53 3.08 13.33 12.08
C LEU A 53 2.86 13.59 13.58
N ASP A 54 1.61 13.67 14.03
CA ASP A 54 1.25 13.77 15.44
C ASP A 54 1.71 12.53 16.20
N ALA A 55 1.45 11.33 15.66
CA ALA A 55 1.95 10.10 16.25
C ALA A 55 3.48 10.08 16.37
N TRP A 56 4.20 10.57 15.36
CA TRP A 56 5.66 10.69 15.44
C TRP A 56 6.09 11.69 16.51
N LYS A 57 5.49 12.87 16.56
CA LYS A 57 5.78 13.92 17.54
C LYS A 57 5.50 13.46 18.98
N GLU A 58 4.45 12.66 19.18
CA GLU A 58 4.11 12.03 20.46
C GLU A 58 5.05 10.88 20.85
N GLY A 59 5.97 10.48 19.97
CA GLY A 59 6.93 9.41 20.22
C GLY A 59 6.35 8.00 20.09
N LYS A 60 5.22 7.83 19.37
CA LYS A 60 4.67 6.51 19.05
C LYS A 60 5.63 5.73 18.14
N PRO A 61 5.54 4.38 18.13
CA PRO A 61 6.34 3.58 17.20
C PRO A 61 5.95 3.87 15.74
N PRO A 62 6.91 3.78 14.80
CA PRO A 62 6.65 3.98 13.37
C PRO A 62 5.73 2.89 12.81
N GLY A 63 5.05 3.22 11.70
CA GLY A 63 4.23 2.29 10.95
C GLY A 63 2.74 2.57 11.09
N ARG A 64 1.99 1.63 11.67
CA ARG A 64 0.52 1.70 11.70
C ARG A 64 0.03 2.70 12.74
N VAL A 65 -0.79 3.65 12.30
CA VAL A 65 -1.49 4.63 13.14
C VAL A 65 -2.99 4.45 12.93
N GLN A 66 -3.74 4.31 14.01
CA GLN A 66 -5.20 4.23 13.95
C GLN A 66 -5.78 5.65 14.01
N ALA A 67 -6.46 6.08 12.95
CA ALA A 67 -7.30 7.27 12.95
C ALA A 67 -8.78 6.88 13.04
N GLN A 68 -9.67 7.85 13.32
CA GLN A 68 -11.08 7.55 13.57
C GLN A 68 -11.78 6.88 12.36
N SER A 69 -11.40 7.28 11.15
CA SER A 69 -12.09 6.91 9.91
C SER A 69 -11.30 5.95 9.01
N SER A 70 -10.00 5.73 9.27
CA SER A 70 -9.12 4.93 8.42
C SER A 70 -7.90 4.41 9.17
N THR A 71 -7.34 3.31 8.66
CA THR A 71 -6.02 2.85 9.11
C THR A 71 -4.95 3.59 8.32
N ILE A 72 -4.00 4.21 9.02
CA ILE A 72 -2.88 4.91 8.39
C ILE A 72 -1.63 4.04 8.50
N GLN A 73 -0.87 3.96 7.42
CA GLN A 73 0.43 3.31 7.39
C GLN A 73 1.50 4.32 6.99
N VAL A 74 2.31 4.75 7.96
CA VAL A 74 3.40 5.70 7.72
C VAL A 74 4.67 4.94 7.36
N VAL A 75 5.30 5.35 6.27
CA VAL A 75 6.59 4.86 5.79
C VAL A 75 7.53 6.05 5.73
N ASP A 76 8.32 6.18 6.79
CA ASP A 76 9.33 7.23 6.94
C ASP A 76 10.61 6.61 7.51
N SER A 77 11.67 6.59 6.70
CA SER A 77 12.94 5.96 7.08
C SER A 77 13.65 6.66 8.25
N GLN A 78 13.47 7.98 8.42
CA GLN A 78 14.03 8.71 9.57
C GLN A 78 13.30 8.38 10.87
N TRP A 79 11.97 8.28 10.82
CA TRP A 79 11.22 7.81 11.98
C TRP A 79 11.61 6.37 12.33
N GLN A 80 11.75 5.50 11.33
CA GLN A 80 12.20 4.11 11.52
C GLN A 80 13.62 4.01 12.08
N SER A 81 14.53 4.92 11.74
CA SER A 81 15.88 4.98 12.32
C SER A 81 15.93 5.50 13.75
N GLY A 82 14.79 5.94 14.29
CA GLY A 82 14.68 6.42 15.66
C GLY A 82 14.81 7.92 15.83
N ASP A 83 14.79 8.70 14.75
CA ASP A 83 14.72 10.16 14.87
C ASP A 83 13.41 10.57 15.57
N ARG A 84 13.43 11.74 16.21
CA ARG A 84 12.28 12.28 16.95
C ARG A 84 11.87 13.61 16.37
N LEU A 85 10.59 13.71 16.03
CA LEU A 85 9.98 14.94 15.58
C LEU A 85 9.68 15.83 16.79
N GLU A 86 10.17 17.06 16.78
CA GLU A 86 9.88 18.06 17.82
C GLU A 86 8.65 18.89 17.43
N ASN A 87 8.59 19.33 16.16
CA ASN A 87 7.42 20.04 15.64
C ASN A 87 7.29 19.86 14.13
N TYR A 88 6.10 20.16 13.59
CA TYR A 88 5.89 20.24 12.16
C TYR A 88 4.90 21.34 11.77
N GLU A 89 4.93 21.71 10.50
CA GLU A 89 3.98 22.62 9.87
C GLU A 89 3.68 22.11 8.46
N VAL A 90 2.41 21.84 8.15
CA VAL A 90 1.99 21.48 6.79
C VAL A 90 1.81 22.77 6.00
N VAL A 91 2.78 23.06 5.13
CA VAL A 91 2.90 24.33 4.39
C VAL A 91 1.80 24.41 3.33
N ASP A 92 1.84 23.53 2.32
CA ASP A 92 0.93 23.57 1.19
C ASP A 92 0.69 22.19 0.59
N ALA A 93 -0.43 22.04 -0.12
CA ALA A 93 -0.64 20.93 -1.04
C ALA A 93 0.15 21.19 -2.33
N VAL A 94 0.82 20.18 -2.85
CA VAL A 94 1.55 20.27 -4.13
C VAL A 94 0.59 19.89 -5.25
N PRO A 95 0.30 20.79 -6.21
CA PRO A 95 -0.62 20.49 -7.30
C PRO A 95 -0.02 19.48 -8.30
N GLY A 96 -0.88 18.66 -8.89
CA GLY A 96 -0.51 17.72 -9.95
C GLY A 96 -1.55 16.62 -10.15
N ASP A 97 -1.41 15.88 -11.25
CA ASP A 97 -2.33 14.78 -11.62
C ASP A 97 -1.97 13.44 -10.96
N GLY A 98 -0.95 13.43 -10.11
CA GLY A 98 -0.45 12.23 -9.44
C GLY A 98 -1.04 12.01 -8.03
N PRO A 99 -0.36 11.19 -7.20
CA PRO A 99 -0.65 11.08 -5.78
C PRO A 99 -0.75 12.43 -5.08
N ARG A 100 -1.56 12.49 -4.02
CA ARG A 100 -1.64 13.68 -3.17
C ARG A 100 -0.29 13.92 -2.53
N GLN A 101 0.16 15.17 -2.57
CA GLN A 101 1.46 15.56 -2.04
C GLN A 101 1.32 16.81 -1.18
N PHE A 102 2.09 16.87 -0.10
CA PHE A 102 2.14 18.03 0.79
C PHE A 102 3.58 18.40 1.08
N SER A 103 3.88 19.70 1.03
CA SER A 103 5.12 20.23 1.60
C SER A 103 4.95 20.40 3.10
N VAL A 104 5.91 19.90 3.87
CA VAL A 104 5.90 19.91 5.33
C VAL A 104 7.24 20.38 5.84
N ARG A 105 7.22 21.37 6.72
CA ARG A 105 8.39 21.81 7.47
C ARG A 105 8.49 21.01 8.76
N LEU A 106 9.54 20.20 8.90
CA LEU A 106 9.80 19.38 10.08
C LEU A 106 10.92 20.01 10.92
N THR A 107 10.70 20.11 12.23
CA THR A 107 11.73 20.43 13.21
C THR A 107 12.05 19.14 13.97
N MET A 108 13.27 18.63 13.78
CA MET A 108 13.74 17.42 14.44
C MET A 108 14.37 17.76 15.79
N LYS A 109 14.17 16.91 16.78
CA LYS A 109 14.78 17.07 18.10
C LYS A 109 16.30 17.00 17.98
N GLY A 110 16.99 18.06 18.40
CA GLY A 110 18.46 18.18 18.31
C GLY A 110 18.97 18.52 16.90
N GLY A 111 18.09 18.88 15.96
CA GLY A 111 18.46 19.34 14.62
C GLY A 111 18.88 20.81 14.58
N ALA A 112 19.59 21.21 13.53
CA ALA A 112 20.06 22.58 13.32
C ALA A 112 18.97 23.59 12.90
N GLY A 113 17.70 23.17 12.83
CA GLY A 113 16.56 23.99 12.44
C GLY A 113 15.51 23.24 11.63
N PRO A 114 14.43 23.93 11.22
CA PRO A 114 13.37 23.35 10.42
C PRO A 114 13.86 22.95 9.01
N LYS A 115 13.42 21.79 8.52
CA LYS A 115 13.70 21.28 7.18
C LYS A 115 12.40 21.06 6.44
N GLU A 116 12.31 21.58 5.23
CA GLU A 116 11.16 21.34 4.35
C GLU A 116 11.35 20.03 3.59
N VAL A 117 10.36 19.15 3.68
CA VAL A 117 10.31 17.85 3.01
C VAL A 117 8.92 17.66 2.40
N ARG A 118 8.81 16.73 1.45
CA ARG A 118 7.52 16.39 0.86
C ARG A 118 7.04 15.03 1.34
N PHE A 119 5.74 14.94 1.56
CA PHE A 119 5.05 13.68 1.80
C PHE A 119 4.13 13.34 0.63
N VAL A 120 4.08 12.05 0.28
CA VAL A 120 3.25 11.45 -0.76
C VAL A 120 2.21 10.56 -0.12
N ILE A 121 0.94 10.82 -0.39
CA ILE A 121 -0.20 10.16 0.25
C ILE A 121 -0.97 9.38 -0.82
N VAL A 122 -1.11 8.07 -0.59
CA VAL A 122 -1.76 7.13 -1.51
C VAL A 122 -2.63 6.12 -0.76
N GLY A 123 -3.62 5.55 -1.44
CA GLY A 123 -4.51 4.55 -0.86
C GLY A 123 -5.74 5.16 -0.19
N LYS A 124 -6.66 4.27 0.20
CA LYS A 124 -7.96 4.63 0.79
C LYS A 124 -8.18 3.97 2.15
N ASP A 125 -7.89 2.67 2.23
CA ASP A 125 -7.82 1.94 3.50
C ASP A 125 -6.94 0.68 3.31
N PRO A 126 -5.72 0.63 3.88
CA PRO A 126 -5.10 1.72 4.63
C PRO A 126 -4.71 2.90 3.73
N ILE A 127 -4.65 4.10 4.31
CA ILE A 127 -4.00 5.27 3.71
C ILE A 127 -2.52 5.20 4.03
N TRP A 128 -1.68 5.26 3.00
CA TRP A 128 -0.24 5.27 3.14
C TRP A 128 0.31 6.68 3.08
N VAL A 129 1.20 7.00 4.02
CA VAL A 129 1.89 8.28 4.11
C VAL A 129 3.38 8.00 3.95
N PHE A 130 3.94 8.37 2.81
CA PHE A 130 5.36 8.21 2.52
C PHE A 130 6.07 9.55 2.56
N ARG A 131 7.32 9.58 3.00
CA ARG A 131 8.23 10.65 2.59
C ARG A 131 8.54 10.51 1.09
N ASP A 132 8.76 11.61 0.38
CA ASP A 132 9.03 11.58 -1.06
C ASP A 132 10.23 10.70 -1.45
N THR A 133 11.30 10.72 -0.65
CA THR A 133 12.46 9.84 -0.83
C THR A 133 12.12 8.36 -0.69
N ASP A 134 11.26 8.02 0.26
CA ASP A 134 10.85 6.63 0.53
C ASP A 134 9.85 6.14 -0.52
N TYR A 135 8.97 7.02 -0.98
CA TYR A 135 8.07 6.75 -2.10
C TYR A 135 8.85 6.47 -3.39
N ALA A 136 9.84 7.31 -3.71
CA ALA A 136 10.67 7.15 -4.90
C ALA A 136 11.48 5.84 -4.88
N GLN A 137 12.00 5.44 -3.72
CA GLN A 137 12.65 4.14 -3.55
C GLN A 137 11.66 3.00 -3.75
N ALA A 138 10.50 3.04 -3.09
CA ALA A 138 9.47 2.02 -3.23
C ALA A 138 8.96 1.87 -4.68
N SER A 139 8.79 2.97 -5.40
CA SER A 139 8.35 2.95 -6.81
C SER A 139 9.42 2.40 -7.75
N THR A 140 10.71 2.60 -7.44
CA THR A 140 11.82 2.09 -8.27
C THR A 140 11.96 0.58 -8.14
N MET A 141 11.67 0.00 -6.96
CA MET A 141 11.78 -1.45 -6.72
C MET A 141 10.62 -2.27 -7.33
N GLY A 142 9.55 -1.61 -7.79
CA GLY A 142 8.37 -2.26 -8.38
C GLY A 142 8.38 -2.37 -9.90
N ASN A 143 9.40 -1.81 -10.57
CA ASN A 143 9.61 -1.85 -12.02
C ASN A 143 10.83 -2.72 -12.37
#